data_AF-A0A520JZ15-F1
#
_entry.id   AF-A0A520JZ15-F1
#
_cell.length_a   1.000
_cell.length_b   1.000
_cell.length_c   1.000
_cell.angle_alpha   90.00
_cell.angle_beta   90.00
_cell.angle_gamma   90.00
#
_symmetry.space_group_name_H-M   'P 1'
#
loop_
_entity.id
_entity.type
_entity.pdbx_description
1 polymer ?
#
loop_
_entity_poly.entity_id
_entity_poly.type
_entity_poly.pdbx_seq_one_letter_code
_entity_poly.pdbx_strand_id
1 'polypeptide(L)'
;MKEYKCKYCGEVFDKPLRLAQHARSRHKRAKTREKKSVEKEKQGEQINRTIEAIGILKGLQASPNLNEAEKKLLGDVSKIIEELLAYTLKSK
;
A
#
# COMPACT_ATOMS: atom_id res chain seq x y z
N MET A 1 -42.70 -19.84 -4.70
CA MET A 1 -41.50 -19.53 -3.88
C MET A 1 -41.15 -18.06 -4.09
N LYS A 2 -40.76 -17.32 -3.04
CA LYS A 2 -40.28 -15.94 -3.21
C LYS A 2 -38.80 -16.01 -3.59
N GLU A 3 -38.48 -15.56 -4.79
CA GLU A 3 -37.11 -15.47 -5.28
C GLU A 3 -36.43 -14.21 -4.76
N TYR A 4 -35.25 -14.35 -4.15
CA TYR A 4 -34.51 -13.25 -3.56
C TYR A 4 -33.30 -12.91 -4.42
N LYS A 5 -33.38 -11.81 -5.17
CA LYS A 5 -32.33 -11.38 -6.10
C LYS A 5 -31.28 -10.49 -5.41
N CYS A 6 -30.00 -10.73 -5.68
CA CYS A 6 -28.93 -9.86 -5.24
C CYS A 6 -28.86 -8.58 -6.07
N LYS A 7 -28.89 -7.42 -5.41
CA LYS A 7 -28.78 -6.11 -6.05
C LYS A 7 -27.43 -5.89 -6.77
N TYR A 8 -26.36 -6.58 -6.37
CA TYR A 8 -25.01 -6.31 -6.85
C TYR A 8 -24.56 -7.19 -8.03
N CYS A 9 -25.00 -8.45 -8.10
CA CYS A 9 -24.63 -9.39 -9.17
C CYS A 9 -25.84 -10.00 -9.89
N GLY A 10 -27.07 -9.76 -9.42
CA GLY A 10 -28.27 -10.29 -10.06
C GLY A 10 -28.54 -11.79 -9.81
N GLU A 11 -27.70 -12.49 -9.04
CA GLU A 11 -27.95 -13.88 -8.66
C GLU A 11 -29.24 -14.02 -7.86
N VAL A 12 -29.98 -15.09 -8.14
CA VAL A 12 -31.27 -15.38 -7.52
C VAL A 12 -31.10 -16.48 -6.49
N PHE A 13 -31.66 -16.26 -5.30
CA PHE A 13 -31.58 -17.19 -4.18
C PHE A 13 -32.98 -17.61 -3.73
N ASP A 14 -33.13 -18.89 -3.43
CA ASP A 14 -34.35 -19.48 -2.88
C ASP A 14 -34.67 -19.02 -1.44
N LYS A 15 -33.63 -18.58 -0.71
CA LYS A 15 -33.76 -18.20 0.70
C LYS A 15 -33.15 -16.83 0.98
N PRO A 16 -33.79 -15.99 1.80
CA PRO A 16 -33.26 -14.68 2.16
C PRO A 16 -31.95 -14.78 2.95
N LEU A 17 -31.76 -15.85 3.74
CA LEU A 17 -30.53 -16.12 4.46
C LEU A 17 -29.33 -16.33 3.51
N ARG A 18 -29.54 -17.05 2.41
CA ARG A 18 -28.48 -17.29 1.40
C ARG A 18 -28.12 -15.99 0.69
N LEU A 19 -29.12 -15.16 0.34
CA LEU A 19 -28.87 -13.83 -0.20
C LEU A 19 -28.05 -12.96 0.76
N ALA A 20 -28.40 -12.95 2.06
CA ALA A 20 -27.68 -12.16 3.07
C ALA A 20 -26.23 -12.63 3.27
N GLN A 21 -25.99 -13.95 3.29
CA GLN A 21 -24.65 -14.52 3.37
C GLN A 21 -23.83 -14.19 2.12
N HIS A 22 -24.41 -14.35 0.94
CA HIS A 22 -23.79 -13.99 -0.34
C HIS A 22 -23.41 -12.51 -0.38
N ALA A 23 -24.32 -11.60 -0.01
CA ALA A 23 -24.06 -10.16 0.00
C ALA A 23 -22.90 -9.78 0.94
N ARG A 24 -22.79 -10.44 2.08
CA ARG A 24 -21.70 -10.19 3.05
C ARG A 24 -20.36 -10.76 2.58
N SER A 25 -20.34 -11.98 2.04
CA SER A 25 -19.12 -12.68 1.65
C SER A 25 -18.55 -12.18 0.33
N ARG A 26 -19.39 -11.95 -0.68
CA ARG A 26 -18.97 -11.63 -2.06
C ARG A 26 -18.93 -10.14 -2.37
N HIS A 27 -19.74 -9.31 -1.70
CA HIS A 27 -19.83 -7.88 -2.04
C HIS A 27 -19.27 -6.97 -0.96
N LYS A 28 -19.65 -7.14 0.30
CA LYS A 28 -19.28 -6.21 1.38
C LYS A 28 -17.87 -6.45 1.95
N ARG A 29 -17.50 -7.70 2.28
CA ARG A 29 -16.19 -8.05 2.87
C ARG A 29 -15.10 -8.37 1.84
N ALA A 30 -15.45 -8.93 0.67
CA ALA A 30 -14.45 -9.21 -0.38
C ALA A 30 -13.87 -7.90 -0.93
N LYS A 31 -14.70 -6.95 -1.36
CA LYS A 31 -14.25 -5.66 -1.91
C LYS A 31 -13.40 -4.84 -0.93
N THR A 32 -13.65 -4.93 0.38
CA THR A 32 -12.83 -4.24 1.39
C THR A 32 -11.48 -4.93 1.60
N ARG A 33 -11.42 -6.27 1.52
CA ARG A 33 -10.15 -7.02 1.58
C ARG A 33 -9.32 -6.81 0.33
N GLU A 34 -9.93 -6.87 -0.86
CA GLU A 34 -9.26 -6.61 -2.14
C GLU A 34 -8.67 -5.20 -2.18
N LYS A 35 -9.45 -4.18 -1.80
CA LYS A 35 -8.93 -2.80 -1.69
C LYS A 35 -7.77 -2.68 -0.71
N LYS A 36 -7.87 -3.32 0.47
CA LYS A 36 -6.80 -3.29 1.48
C LYS A 36 -5.54 -4.03 1.02
N SER A 37 -5.67 -5.12 0.26
CA SER A 37 -4.53 -5.83 -0.34
C SER A 37 -3.83 -4.99 -1.40
N VAL A 38 -4.59 -4.35 -2.30
CA VAL A 38 -4.05 -3.45 -3.33
C VAL A 38 -3.36 -2.23 -2.71
N GLU A 39 -3.92 -1.66 -1.64
CA GLU A 39 -3.32 -0.53 -0.94
C GLU A 39 -1.99 -0.91 -0.26
N LYS A 40 -1.94 -2.10 0.37
CA LYS A 40 -0.70 -2.64 0.95
C LYS A 40 0.37 -2.96 -0.09
N GLU A 41 -0.03 -3.44 -1.25
CA GLU A 41 0.88 -3.70 -2.37
C GLU A 41 1.48 -2.39 -2.91
N LYS A 42 0.63 -1.38 -3.16
CA LYS A 42 1.08 -0.03 -3.54
C LYS A 42 2.00 0.60 -2.50
N GLN A 43 1.70 0.43 -1.22
CA GLN A 43 2.56 0.90 -0.13
C GLN A 43 3.91 0.16 -0.12
N GLY A 44 3.92 -1.14 -0.37
CA GLY A 44 5.16 -1.92 -0.51
C GLY A 44 6.02 -1.47 -1.69
N GLU A 45 5.39 -1.23 -2.84
CA GLU A 45 6.07 -0.69 -4.03
C GLU A 45 6.68 0.69 -3.75
N GLN A 46 5.94 1.58 -3.09
CA GLN A 46 6.47 2.88 -2.69
C GLN A 46 7.67 2.76 -1.74
N ILE A 47 7.63 1.85 -0.77
CA ILE A 47 8.76 1.61 0.15
C ILE A 47 10.00 1.15 -0.64
N ASN A 48 9.84 0.21 -1.58
CA ASN A 48 10.96 -0.26 -2.40
C ASN A 48 11.58 0.87 -3.23
N ARG A 49 10.75 1.70 -3.89
CA ARG A 49 11.23 2.87 -4.64
C ARG A 49 11.98 3.86 -3.75
N THR A 50 11.54 4.07 -2.51
CA THR A 50 12.23 4.95 -1.57
C THR A 50 13.59 4.37 -1.13
N ILE A 51 13.69 3.05 -0.95
CA ILE A 51 14.97 2.38 -0.67
C ILE A 51 15.95 2.57 -1.83
N GLU A 52 15.48 2.40 -3.07
CA GLU A 52 16.30 2.66 -4.27
C GLU A 52 16.79 4.11 -4.33
N ALA A 53 15.90 5.08 -4.05
CA ALA A 53 16.24 6.50 -4.02
C ALA A 53 17.31 6.82 -2.95
N ILE A 54 17.23 6.24 -1.75
CA ILE A 54 18.27 6.38 -0.73
C ILE A 54 19.61 5.82 -1.22
N GLY A 55 19.60 4.68 -1.91
CA GLY A 55 20.80 4.09 -2.51
C GLY A 55 21.47 5.06 -3.49
N ILE A 56 20.68 5.71 -4.35
CA ILE A 56 21.16 6.73 -5.30
C ILE A 56 21.74 7.94 -4.54
N LEU A 57 21.05 8.46 -3.52
CA LEU A 57 21.52 9.60 -2.73
C LEU A 57 22.86 9.31 -2.04
N LYS A 58 23.01 8.12 -1.44
CA LYS A 58 24.26 7.67 -0.84
C LYS A 58 25.37 7.50 -1.88
N GLY A 59 25.04 6.99 -3.07
CA GLY A 59 25.97 6.90 -4.19
C GLY A 59 26.44 8.28 -4.67
N LEU A 60 25.52 9.24 -4.79
CA LEU A 60 25.85 10.63 -5.12
C LEU A 60 26.76 11.26 -4.07
N GLN A 61 26.53 11.01 -2.79
CA GLN A 61 27.36 11.54 -1.69
C GLN A 61 28.84 11.12 -1.81
N ALA A 62 29.13 9.95 -2.40
CA ALA A 62 30.49 9.48 -2.66
C ALA A 62 31.16 10.13 -3.88
N SER A 63 30.44 10.95 -4.65
CA SER A 63 30.96 11.59 -5.86
C SER A 63 32.11 12.56 -5.55
N PRO A 64 33.21 12.51 -6.30
CA PRO A 64 34.32 13.45 -6.15
C PRO A 64 33.98 14.88 -6.60
N ASN A 65 32.87 15.06 -7.32
CA ASN A 65 32.46 16.37 -7.87
C ASN A 65 31.66 17.25 -6.89
N LEU A 66 31.36 16.77 -5.68
CA LEU A 66 30.60 17.50 -4.68
C LEU A 66 31.52 18.12 -3.63
N ASN A 67 31.21 19.34 -3.23
CA ASN A 67 31.87 20.00 -2.11
C ASN A 67 31.36 19.48 -0.76
N GLU A 68 32.07 19.77 0.33
CA GLU A 68 31.73 19.25 1.67
C GLU A 68 30.32 19.63 2.13
N ALA A 69 29.88 20.85 1.84
CA ALA A 69 28.54 21.32 2.17
C ALA A 69 27.43 20.51 1.46
N GLU A 70 27.65 20.17 0.19
CA GLU A 70 26.69 19.41 -0.62
C GLU A 70 26.65 17.94 -0.18
N LYS A 71 27.82 17.35 0.14
CA LYS A 71 27.89 16.00 0.71
C LYS A 71 27.19 15.92 2.05
N LYS A 72 27.36 16.94 2.90
CA LYS A 72 26.67 17.04 4.19
C LYS A 72 25.15 17.15 4.00
N LEU A 73 24.70 18.00 3.08
CA LEU A 73 23.28 18.15 2.76
C LEU A 73 22.65 16.83 2.29
N LEU A 74 23.30 16.11 1.38
CA LEU A 74 22.83 14.81 0.90
C LEU A 74 22.78 13.76 2.02
N GLY A 75 23.76 13.77 2.93
CA GLY A 75 23.78 12.90 4.10
C GLY A 75 22.65 13.20 5.08
N ASP A 76 22.38 14.49 5.35
CA ASP A 76 21.29 14.93 6.23
C ASP A 76 19.92 14.57 5.61
N VAL A 77 19.73 14.77 4.30
CA VAL A 77 18.51 14.36 3.58
C VAL A 77 18.33 12.83 3.61
N SER A 78 19.39 12.06 3.40
CA SER A 78 19.33 10.59 3.43
C SER A 78 18.86 10.08 4.81
N LYS A 79 19.38 10.66 5.90
CA LYS A 79 18.97 10.30 7.27
C LYS A 79 17.49 10.58 7.53
N ILE A 80 16.99 11.75 7.13
CA ILE A 80 15.58 12.12 7.31
C ILE A 80 14.67 11.10 6.60
N ILE A 81 15.03 10.70 5.38
CA ILE A 81 14.24 9.72 4.62
C ILE A 81 14.29 8.33 5.30
N GLU A 82 15.46 7.92 5.82
CA GLU A 82 15.60 6.68 6.59
C GLU A 82 14.74 6.68 7.86
N GLU A 83 14.67 7.79 8.59
CA GLU A 83 13.82 7.93 9.78
C GLU A 83 12.32 7.85 9.43
N LEU A 84 11.90 8.53 8.36
CA LEU A 84 10.52 8.48 7.88
C LEU A 84 10.13 7.07 7.40
N LEU A 85 11.04 6.37 6.72
CA LEU A 85 10.84 4.97 6.36
C LEU A 85 10.74 4.06 7.60
N ALA A 86 11.63 4.24 8.58
CA ALA A 86 11.59 3.45 9.81
C ALA A 86 10.27 3.65 10.57
N TYR A 87 9.76 4.89 10.62
CA TYR A 87 8.44 5.18 11.18
C TYR A 87 7.31 4.47 10.41
N THR A 88 7.35 4.56 9.07
CA THR A 88 6.36 3.93 8.18
C THR A 88 6.34 2.40 8.32
N LEU A 89 7.50 1.79 8.53
CA LEU A 89 7.64 0.35 8.74
C LEU A 89 7.21 -0.09 10.15
N LYS A 90 7.44 0.74 11.19
CA LYS A 90 7.01 0.46 12.58
C LYS A 90 5.51 0.60 12.80
N SER A 91 4.82 1.44 12.02
CA SER A 91 3.35 1.60 12.09
C SER A 91 2.57 0.48 11.39
N LYS A 92 3.23 -0.55 10.88
CA LYS A 92 2.66 -1.66 10.12
C LYS A 92 2.34 -2.87 11.01
#